data_AF-A0A927V207-F1
#
_entry.id   AF-A0A927V207-F1
#
_cell.length_a   1.000
_cell.length_b   1.000
_cell.length_c   1.000
_cell.angle_alpha   90.00
_cell.angle_beta   90.00
_cell.angle_gamma   90.00
#
_symmetry.space_group_name_H-M   'P 1'
#
loop_
_entity.id
_entity.type
_entity.pdbx_description
1 polymer ?
#
loop_
_entity_poly.entity_id
_entity_poly.type
_entity_poly.pdbx_seq_one_letter_code
_entity_poly.pdbx_strand_id
1 'polypeptide(L)'
;MMKMKTKLLLAALLAIVSSVFMAGCSNDESPYKQNDKNNYSVSIKFDANGGIFTTGTSVIVDSYNIDKLSANAAGNVEIPLIAPDDEARDINAFTPIKSGYFLAGWYKNCTESTDADGNKSYTYSEPWDFTKDVLEVDKDGKYKASKPVMTLYAAWVPLFTVEYFNVESGESIGVYEFNPLSSTTITIPEWNTETGAIDMFEFPTVEGYTFENAYYDEKGSELIKEDSITHPGKVDIETATASNSTMKIYVELMEGEWYHIYNEEQFVDNASLTGCYEIHDDLDFKGEIWPTVFTYGNFTGTINGNGHTFKNIECVQSNNNKVYAGLFGQIAETADINEVTFKNVTFTISAGARITGTSMGLFAGDIASGTTFKDVKILESKLLIDSDSYFGVDDYTIGLLCGTGDASIIPDAEITCQSTGKNAGNLKLYVDGNEVTLEFLTD
;
A
#
# COMPACT_ATOMS: atom_id res chain seq x y z
N MET A 1 -16.05 -8.71 44.60
CA MET A 1 -15.21 -8.92 45.81
C MET A 1 -13.82 -9.28 45.31
N MET A 2 -12.70 -8.67 45.65
CA MET A 2 -12.34 -7.75 46.71
C MET A 2 -11.17 -6.89 46.19
N LYS A 3 -11.29 -5.57 46.31
CA LYS A 3 -10.21 -4.58 46.15
C LYS A 3 -9.21 -4.74 47.30
N MET A 4 -7.91 -4.60 47.03
CA MET A 4 -6.92 -3.97 47.94
C MET A 4 -5.60 -3.77 47.18
N LYS A 5 -5.31 -2.56 46.68
CA LYS A 5 -4.71 -1.38 47.34
C LYS A 5 -3.16 -1.41 47.34
N THR A 6 -2.60 -0.62 46.41
CA THR A 6 -1.61 0.45 46.65
C THR A 6 -0.77 0.34 47.92
N LYS A 7 0.56 0.19 47.76
CA LYS A 7 1.65 0.95 48.42
C LYS A 7 2.99 0.21 48.29
N LEU A 8 3.82 0.65 47.35
CA LEU A 8 5.25 0.87 47.60
C LEU A 8 5.74 1.96 46.63
N LEU A 9 5.38 3.20 46.98
CA LEU A 9 5.82 4.44 46.37
C LEU A 9 6.44 5.22 47.52
N LEU A 10 7.76 5.15 47.71
CA LEU A 10 8.57 6.17 48.41
C LEU A 10 10.07 5.80 48.44
N ALA A 11 10.89 6.84 48.21
CA ALA A 11 12.36 6.91 48.13
C ALA A 11 12.92 6.48 46.76
N ALA A 12 13.18 7.35 45.77
CA ALA A 12 13.63 8.74 45.84
C ALA A 12 13.01 9.60 44.72
N LEU A 13 11.93 10.30 45.08
CA LEU A 13 11.51 11.53 44.42
C LEU A 13 12.27 12.67 45.12
N LEU A 14 13.55 12.81 44.81
CA LEU A 14 14.42 13.88 45.33
C LEU A 14 15.02 14.62 44.13
N ALA A 15 14.25 15.61 43.64
CA ALA A 15 14.72 16.72 42.81
C ALA A 15 15.76 16.39 41.73
N ILE A 16 15.39 15.55 40.75
CA ILE A 16 16.05 15.55 39.43
C ILE A 16 15.58 16.83 38.73
N VAL A 17 16.29 17.93 38.95
CA VAL A 17 16.17 19.11 38.09
C VAL A 17 17.22 18.92 36.99
N SER A 18 16.98 17.99 36.07
CA SER A 18 17.72 17.93 34.82
C SER A 18 17.21 19.07 33.95
N SER A 19 17.97 20.16 33.85
CA SER A 19 17.65 21.21 32.89
C SER A 19 18.24 20.82 31.54
N VAL A 20 17.41 20.33 30.64
CA VAL A 20 17.80 20.03 29.25
C VAL A 20 17.80 21.34 28.46
N PHE A 21 18.93 21.71 27.86
CA PHE A 21 19.03 22.92 27.05
C PHE A 21 19.70 22.67 25.70
N MET A 22 19.13 23.28 24.67
CA MET A 22 19.50 23.15 23.27
C MET A 22 20.70 24.04 22.91
N ALA A 23 21.71 23.50 22.24
CA ALA A 23 22.77 24.29 21.61
C ALA A 23 22.31 24.79 20.22
N GLY A 24 21.51 25.86 20.19
CA GLY A 24 21.20 26.62 18.97
C GLY A 24 22.15 27.82 18.84
N CYS A 25 22.72 28.03 17.64
CA CYS A 25 23.59 29.17 17.36
C CYS A 25 22.80 30.50 17.37
N SER A 26 22.60 31.12 18.54
CA SER A 26 22.39 32.57 18.69
C SER A 26 22.49 33.04 20.16
N ASN A 27 23.46 33.92 20.42
CA ASN A 27 23.65 34.85 21.56
C ASN A 27 23.28 34.41 23.01
N ASP A 28 24.34 33.95 23.70
CA ASP A 28 24.99 34.62 24.85
C ASP A 28 24.91 34.09 26.28
N GLU A 29 24.23 32.98 26.57
CA GLU A 29 24.68 32.07 27.64
C GLU A 29 24.60 30.63 27.17
N SER A 30 25.76 30.03 26.91
CA SER A 30 25.87 28.59 26.73
C SER A 30 25.19 27.90 27.92
N PRO A 31 24.42 26.81 27.74
CA PRO A 31 23.67 26.17 28.83
C PRO A 31 24.54 25.80 30.04
N TYR A 32 25.84 25.60 29.80
CA TYR A 32 26.84 25.40 30.84
C TYR A 32 27.03 26.61 31.79
N LYS A 33 26.90 27.85 31.32
CA LYS A 33 27.08 29.07 32.14
C LYS A 33 25.98 29.24 33.19
N GLN A 34 24.73 28.88 32.87
CA GLN A 34 23.61 28.93 33.82
C GLN A 34 23.68 27.77 34.83
N ASN A 35 24.16 26.60 34.39
CA ASN A 35 24.34 25.43 35.23
C ASN A 35 25.43 25.64 36.29
N ASP A 36 26.57 26.23 35.90
CA ASP A 36 27.65 26.59 36.83
C ASP A 36 27.18 27.62 37.88
N LYS A 37 26.27 28.55 37.53
CA LYS A 37 25.68 29.52 38.48
C LYS A 37 24.69 28.89 39.48
N ASN A 38 24.08 27.76 39.14
CA ASN A 38 23.05 27.09 39.94
C ASN A 38 23.57 25.81 40.63
N ASN A 39 24.89 25.65 40.76
CA ASN A 39 25.58 24.50 41.35
C ASN A 39 25.30 23.14 40.67
N TYR A 40 24.99 23.12 39.37
CA TYR A 40 25.00 21.89 38.58
C TYR A 40 26.40 21.72 38.00
N SER A 41 27.19 20.82 38.56
CA SER A 41 28.62 20.70 38.25
C SER A 41 28.97 19.44 37.46
N VAL A 42 28.16 18.37 37.57
CA VAL A 42 28.31 17.14 36.80
C VAL A 42 27.42 17.21 35.58
N SER A 43 27.98 17.06 34.39
CA SER A 43 27.23 17.06 33.14
C SER A 43 27.53 15.82 32.30
N ILE A 44 26.48 15.35 31.61
CA ILE A 44 26.53 14.24 30.67
C ILE A 44 26.12 14.81 29.32
N LYS A 45 26.96 14.57 28.32
CA LYS A 45 26.68 14.98 26.94
C LYS A 45 26.11 13.78 26.19
N PHE A 46 24.97 13.96 25.54
CA PHE A 46 24.48 13.01 24.53
C PHE A 46 24.76 13.62 23.17
N ASP A 47 25.59 12.96 22.38
CA ASP A 47 25.96 13.36 21.03
C ASP A 47 25.17 12.52 20.03
N ALA A 48 24.35 13.17 19.19
CA ALA A 48 23.59 12.50 18.15
C ALA A 48 24.49 11.94 17.03
N ASN A 49 25.80 12.24 17.03
CA ASN A 49 26.83 11.59 16.22
C ASN A 49 26.48 11.46 14.73
N GLY A 50 26.22 12.61 14.10
CA GLY A 50 25.80 12.71 12.69
C GLY A 50 24.30 12.56 12.46
N GLY A 51 23.51 12.26 13.50
CA GLY A 51 22.06 12.47 13.53
C GLY A 51 21.69 13.83 14.14
N ILE A 52 20.40 14.04 14.33
CA ILE A 52 19.82 15.20 15.04
C ILE A 52 18.75 14.73 16.02
N PHE A 53 18.49 15.48 17.07
CA PHE A 53 17.30 15.31 17.89
C PHE A 53 16.11 16.01 17.23
N THR A 54 14.89 15.61 17.57
CA THR A 54 13.64 16.24 17.09
C THR A 54 13.54 17.74 17.38
N THR A 55 14.28 18.24 18.36
CA THR A 55 14.50 19.68 18.61
C THR A 55 15.37 20.41 17.57
N GLY A 56 15.98 19.68 16.64
CA GLY A 56 16.90 20.22 15.62
C GLY A 56 18.35 20.39 16.09
N THR A 57 18.68 19.98 17.32
CA THR A 57 20.05 20.02 17.85
C THR A 57 20.78 18.70 17.62
N SER A 58 22.11 18.71 17.56
CA SER A 58 22.92 17.47 17.49
C SER A 58 23.46 17.03 18.86
N VAL A 59 23.25 17.85 19.90
CA VAL A 59 23.76 17.59 21.24
C VAL A 59 22.73 18.03 22.26
N ILE A 60 22.48 17.17 23.24
CA ILE A 60 21.79 17.52 24.48
C ILE A 60 22.73 17.31 25.66
N VAL A 61 22.47 18.04 26.73
CA VAL A 61 23.27 17.99 27.94
C VAL A 61 22.35 17.86 29.13
N ASP A 62 22.54 16.79 29.90
CA ASP A 62 22.00 16.72 31.25
C ASP A 62 23.02 17.28 32.23
N SER A 63 22.53 17.93 33.28
CA SER A 63 23.40 18.41 34.36
C SER A 63 22.76 18.11 35.72
N TYR A 64 23.61 17.75 36.67
CA TYR A 64 23.24 17.27 37.98
C TYR A 64 23.93 18.09 39.08
N ASN A 65 23.16 18.42 40.12
CA ASN A 65 23.68 19.07 41.31
C ASN A 65 24.02 17.97 42.34
N ILE A 66 25.29 17.57 42.35
CA ILE A 66 25.78 16.47 43.20
C ILE A 66 25.67 16.77 44.69
N ASP A 67 25.61 18.03 45.12
CA ASP A 67 25.48 18.40 46.54
C ASP A 67 24.10 18.07 47.11
N LYS A 68 23.11 17.85 46.24
CA LYS A 68 21.76 17.42 46.62
C LYS A 68 21.62 15.90 46.67
N LEU A 69 22.63 15.14 46.24
CA LEU A 69 22.59 13.69 46.14
C LEU A 69 23.34 13.04 47.32
N SER A 70 22.87 11.87 47.75
CA SER A 70 23.50 11.12 48.84
C SER A 70 24.63 10.25 48.33
N ALA A 71 25.74 10.19 49.07
CA ALA A 71 26.85 9.29 48.75
C ALA A 71 26.54 7.85 49.18
N ASN A 72 27.06 6.89 48.41
CA ASN A 72 27.08 5.47 48.73
C ASN A 72 28.16 5.15 49.78
N ALA A 73 28.29 3.87 50.15
CA ALA A 73 29.24 3.43 51.17
C ALA A 73 30.72 3.69 50.81
N ALA A 74 31.03 3.87 49.52
CA ALA A 74 32.38 4.19 49.04
C ALA A 74 32.66 5.70 48.97
N GLY A 75 31.67 6.55 49.27
CA GLY A 75 31.79 8.01 49.17
C GLY A 75 31.43 8.57 47.79
N ASN A 76 30.99 7.73 46.85
CA ASN A 76 30.58 8.15 45.50
C ASN A 76 29.08 8.45 45.45
N VAL A 77 28.65 9.28 44.51
CA VAL A 77 27.25 9.43 44.12
C VAL A 77 26.97 8.56 42.92
N GLU A 78 25.89 7.78 42.97
CA GLU A 78 25.35 7.01 41.86
C GLU A 78 24.22 7.80 41.19
N ILE A 79 24.35 8.06 39.89
CA ILE A 79 23.38 8.82 39.10
C ILE A 79 22.81 7.88 38.03
N PRO A 80 21.55 7.43 38.15
CA PRO A 80 20.87 6.77 37.03
C PRO A 80 20.61 7.80 35.94
N LEU A 81 20.99 7.47 34.71
CA LEU A 81 20.71 8.32 33.55
C LEU A 81 19.36 7.95 32.96
N ILE A 82 18.66 8.95 32.42
CA ILE A 82 17.41 8.76 31.70
C ILE A 82 17.73 8.75 30.20
N ALA A 83 17.17 7.84 29.41
CA ALA A 83 17.39 7.86 27.96
C ALA A 83 16.81 9.14 27.33
N PRO A 84 17.42 9.70 26.27
CA PRO A 84 16.92 10.94 25.65
C PRO A 84 15.45 10.88 25.19
N ASP A 85 14.98 9.71 24.77
CA ASP A 85 13.63 9.43 24.28
C ASP A 85 12.69 8.83 25.34
N ASP A 86 13.12 8.75 26.59
CA ASP A 86 12.33 8.18 27.70
C ASP A 86 11.07 9.01 28.00
N GLU A 87 9.97 8.35 28.37
CA GLU A 87 8.69 9.01 28.66
C GLU A 87 8.72 9.96 29.88
N ALA A 88 9.69 9.78 30.77
CA ALA A 88 9.92 10.70 31.88
C ALA A 88 10.46 12.06 31.40
N ARG A 89 10.99 12.12 30.18
CA ARG A 89 11.27 13.36 29.45
C ARG A 89 10.03 13.72 28.63
N ASP A 90 9.90 14.98 28.20
CA ASP A 90 8.88 15.33 27.22
C ASP A 90 9.18 14.57 25.90
N ILE A 91 8.47 13.45 25.68
CA ILE A 91 8.91 12.26 24.91
C ILE A 91 9.34 12.56 23.47
N ASN A 92 8.77 13.62 22.89
CA ASN A 92 8.96 13.99 21.48
C ASN A 92 10.02 15.06 21.28
N ALA A 93 10.60 15.64 22.33
CA ALA A 93 11.55 16.75 22.21
C ALA A 93 13.01 16.28 21.96
N PHE A 94 13.34 15.06 22.36
CA PHE A 94 14.74 14.60 22.38
C PHE A 94 14.94 13.21 21.77
N THR A 95 14.02 12.77 20.91
CA THR A 95 14.20 11.55 20.12
C THR A 95 15.30 11.80 19.07
N PRO A 96 16.38 11.00 19.06
CA PRO A 96 17.40 11.10 18.02
C PRO A 96 16.88 10.48 16.72
N ILE A 97 17.17 11.12 15.58
CA ILE A 97 16.83 10.67 14.24
C ILE A 97 18.01 10.83 13.28
N LYS A 98 18.14 9.88 12.35
CA LYS A 98 19.09 9.94 11.23
C LYS A 98 18.50 9.20 10.03
N SER A 99 18.25 9.92 8.94
CA SER A 99 17.63 9.36 7.74
C SER A 99 18.41 8.17 7.19
N GLY A 100 17.73 7.04 6.96
CA GLY A 100 18.32 5.78 6.46
C GLY A 100 19.00 4.92 7.54
N TYR A 101 18.90 5.28 8.82
CA TYR A 101 19.51 4.56 9.93
C TYR A 101 18.51 4.38 11.07
N PHE A 102 18.69 3.34 11.86
CA PHE A 102 18.07 3.21 13.18
C PHE A 102 19.11 3.40 14.28
N LEU A 103 18.65 3.79 15.46
CA LEU A 103 19.49 3.91 16.65
C LEU A 103 19.70 2.51 17.25
N ALA A 104 20.93 2.00 17.19
CA ALA A 104 21.28 0.74 17.84
C ALA A 104 21.46 0.89 19.36
N GLY A 105 21.77 2.10 19.82
CA GLY A 105 21.90 2.43 21.24
C GLY A 105 22.83 3.61 21.51
N TRP A 106 23.22 3.76 22.77
CA TRP A 106 24.12 4.80 23.26
C TRP A 106 25.41 4.18 23.78
N TYR A 107 26.56 4.74 23.40
CA TYR A 107 27.86 4.12 23.68
C TYR A 107 28.83 5.15 24.28
N LYS A 108 29.68 4.71 25.22
CA LYS A 108 30.66 5.60 25.85
C LYS A 108 31.82 5.95 24.93
N ASN A 109 32.20 5.01 24.08
CA ASN A 109 33.35 5.15 23.18
C ASN A 109 32.88 5.17 21.73
N CYS A 110 33.39 6.14 20.96
CA CYS A 110 33.19 6.25 19.52
C CYS A 110 34.54 6.60 18.87
N THR A 111 34.99 5.78 17.93
CA THR A 111 36.21 6.02 17.15
C THR A 111 35.83 6.30 15.69
N GLU A 112 36.16 7.50 15.21
CA GLU A 112 36.02 7.88 13.81
C GLU A 112 37.22 7.38 13.01
N SER A 113 36.97 6.84 11.82
CA SER A 113 37.99 6.58 10.82
C SER A 113 37.56 7.15 9.47
N THR A 114 38.52 7.60 8.68
CA THR A 114 38.27 8.22 7.37
C THR A 114 39.00 7.43 6.30
N ASP A 115 38.29 7.03 5.25
CA ASP A 115 38.89 6.34 4.11
C ASP A 115 39.66 7.30 3.18
N ALA A 116 40.26 6.75 2.12
CA ALA A 116 41.07 7.52 1.16
C ALA A 116 40.24 8.54 0.35
N ASP A 117 38.92 8.33 0.26
CA ASP A 117 37.98 9.18 -0.47
C ASP A 117 37.33 10.25 0.42
N GLY A 118 37.67 10.26 1.72
CA GLY A 118 37.18 11.22 2.70
C GLY A 118 35.88 10.80 3.40
N ASN A 119 35.40 9.58 3.18
CA ASN A 119 34.20 9.08 3.86
C ASN A 119 34.54 8.67 5.28
N LYS A 120 33.68 9.08 6.22
CA LYS A 120 33.81 8.76 7.64
C LYS A 120 33.04 7.50 7.99
N SER A 121 33.65 6.63 8.79
CA SER A 121 33.01 5.51 9.46
C SER A 121 33.28 5.57 10.96
N TYR A 122 32.39 4.98 11.75
CA TYR A 122 32.44 5.04 13.21
C TYR A 122 32.39 3.62 13.77
N THR A 123 33.19 3.37 14.80
CA THR A 123 33.15 2.13 15.58
C THR A 123 32.84 2.46 17.03
N TYR A 124 31.98 1.65 17.65
CA TYR A 124 31.46 1.90 18.98
C TYR A 124 31.85 0.77 19.93
N SER A 125 31.94 1.10 21.22
CA SER A 125 32.15 0.12 22.28
C SER A 125 31.64 0.66 23.60
N GLU A 126 31.45 -0.24 24.57
CA GLU A 126 30.86 0.05 25.88
C GLU A 126 29.44 0.62 25.75
N PRO A 127 28.47 -0.20 25.29
CA PRO A 127 27.07 0.19 25.26
C PRO A 127 26.59 0.59 26.67
N TRP A 128 25.73 1.59 26.73
CA TRP A 128 25.09 2.07 27.95
C TRP A 128 23.67 1.50 28.06
N ASP A 129 23.40 0.78 29.14
CA ASP A 129 22.07 0.26 29.48
C ASP A 129 21.40 1.19 30.50
N PHE A 130 20.45 2.02 30.06
CA PHE A 130 19.74 2.98 30.94
C PHE A 130 18.93 2.32 32.07
N THR A 131 18.73 1.01 32.04
CA THR A 131 18.02 0.27 33.12
C THR A 131 18.96 -0.33 34.16
N LYS A 132 20.23 -0.58 33.81
CA LYS A 132 21.20 -1.27 34.66
C LYS A 132 22.39 -0.40 35.06
N ASP A 133 22.85 0.45 34.16
CA ASP A 133 24.05 1.24 34.35
C ASP A 133 23.76 2.48 35.19
N VAL A 134 24.73 2.80 36.06
CA VAL A 134 24.74 4.00 36.87
C VAL A 134 26.05 4.75 36.65
N LEU A 135 25.96 6.07 36.58
CA LEU A 135 27.14 6.92 36.54
C LEU A 135 27.63 7.13 37.98
N GLU A 136 28.81 6.60 38.30
CA GLU A 136 29.47 6.86 39.57
C GLU A 136 30.40 8.07 39.48
N VAL A 137 30.22 9.03 40.40
CA VAL A 137 31.08 10.22 40.54
C VAL A 137 31.49 10.42 42.00
N ASP A 138 32.70 10.90 42.25
CA ASP A 138 33.17 11.25 43.59
C ASP A 138 32.34 12.42 44.15
N LYS A 139 31.75 12.27 45.33
CA LYS A 139 30.91 13.32 45.96
C LYS A 139 31.67 14.62 46.21
N ASP A 140 32.97 14.53 46.48
CA ASP A 140 33.87 15.65 46.78
C ASP A 140 34.71 16.06 45.55
N GLY A 141 34.45 15.42 44.39
CA GLY A 141 35.12 15.69 43.14
C GLY A 141 34.90 17.13 42.64
N LYS A 142 35.89 17.67 41.93
CA LYS A 142 35.82 19.01 41.32
C LYS A 142 35.40 18.91 39.86
N TYR A 143 34.11 19.06 39.62
CA TYR A 143 33.51 19.04 38.28
C TYR A 143 33.14 20.44 37.79
N LYS A 144 32.99 20.58 36.47
CA LYS A 144 32.52 21.81 35.81
C LYS A 144 31.46 21.42 34.79
N ALA A 145 30.33 22.12 34.75
CA ALA A 145 29.26 21.77 33.80
C ALA A 145 29.77 21.82 32.35
N SER A 146 30.65 22.76 32.04
CA SER A 146 31.27 22.94 30.72
C SER A 146 32.20 21.81 30.27
N LYS A 147 32.55 20.87 31.15
CA LYS A 147 33.36 19.70 30.82
C LYS A 147 32.60 18.43 31.22
N PRO A 148 31.91 17.78 30.27
CA PRO A 148 31.12 16.59 30.58
C PRO A 148 32.00 15.49 31.17
N VAL A 149 31.48 14.84 32.22
CA VAL A 149 32.16 13.70 32.85
C VAL A 149 32.05 12.44 32.00
N MET A 150 31.02 12.39 31.16
CA MET A 150 30.76 11.32 30.20
C MET A 150 30.12 11.91 28.95
N THR A 151 30.50 11.37 27.80
CA THR A 151 29.74 11.55 26.56
C THR A 151 29.18 10.21 26.15
N LEU A 152 27.88 10.18 25.84
CA LEU A 152 27.23 9.04 25.20
C LEU A 152 27.00 9.40 23.73
N TYR A 153 27.46 8.55 22.84
CA TYR A 153 27.35 8.71 21.40
C TYR A 153 26.19 7.85 20.89
N ALA A 154 25.29 8.44 20.11
CA ALA A 154 24.29 7.70 19.37
C ALA A 154 24.98 6.81 18.33
N ALA A 155 24.75 5.51 18.38
CA ALA A 155 25.27 4.59 17.39
C ALA A 155 24.21 4.26 16.35
N TRP A 156 24.54 4.58 15.10
CA TRP A 156 23.63 4.46 13.97
C TRP A 156 24.02 3.28 13.10
N VAL A 157 23.05 2.40 12.87
CA VAL A 157 23.18 1.27 11.96
C VAL A 157 22.21 1.50 10.79
N PRO A 158 22.62 1.27 9.53
CA PRO A 158 21.71 1.40 8.40
C PRO A 158 20.45 0.55 8.58
N LEU A 159 19.31 1.03 8.08
CA LEU A 159 18.11 0.19 7.98
C LEU A 159 18.41 -1.06 7.15
N PHE A 160 17.71 -2.15 7.44
CA PHE A 160 17.81 -3.35 6.62
C PHE A 160 16.93 -3.19 5.39
N THR A 161 17.34 -3.82 4.29
CA THR A 161 16.70 -3.67 2.99
C THR A 161 16.32 -5.00 2.39
N VAL A 162 15.12 -5.06 1.81
CA VAL A 162 14.75 -6.06 0.81
C VAL A 162 14.73 -5.36 -0.54
N GLU A 163 15.61 -5.77 -1.44
CA GLU A 163 15.64 -5.30 -2.82
C GLU A 163 14.84 -6.28 -3.68
N TYR A 164 13.86 -5.76 -4.41
CA TYR A 164 13.01 -6.54 -5.31
C TYR A 164 13.45 -6.32 -6.75
N PHE A 165 13.54 -7.42 -7.50
CA PHE A 165 13.89 -7.42 -8.91
C PHE A 165 12.83 -8.18 -9.71
N ASN A 166 12.50 -7.72 -10.90
CA ASN A 166 11.72 -8.53 -11.84
C ASN A 166 12.58 -9.71 -12.31
N VAL A 167 12.05 -10.93 -12.23
CA VAL A 167 12.81 -12.16 -12.53
C VAL A 167 13.11 -12.32 -14.03
N GLU A 168 12.27 -11.77 -14.91
CA GLU A 168 12.45 -11.86 -16.36
C GLU A 168 13.46 -10.84 -16.89
N SER A 169 13.34 -9.57 -16.46
CA SER A 169 14.18 -8.48 -16.95
C SER A 169 15.45 -8.28 -16.12
N GLY A 170 15.47 -8.73 -14.86
CA GLY A 170 16.51 -8.45 -13.88
C GLY A 170 16.51 -7.00 -13.36
N GLU A 171 15.53 -6.19 -13.75
CA GLU A 171 15.45 -4.78 -13.34
C GLU A 171 14.95 -4.65 -11.90
N SER A 172 15.46 -3.67 -11.16
CA SER A 172 14.98 -3.37 -9.81
C SER A 172 13.57 -2.77 -9.88
N ILE A 173 12.63 -3.34 -9.14
CA ILE A 173 11.23 -2.92 -9.10
C ILE A 173 10.83 -2.27 -7.77
N GLY A 174 11.69 -2.32 -6.75
CA GLY A 174 11.45 -1.65 -5.49
C GLY A 174 12.44 -1.99 -4.40
N VAL A 175 12.40 -1.23 -3.31
CA VAL A 175 13.17 -1.47 -2.10
C VAL A 175 12.27 -1.26 -0.90
N TYR A 176 12.24 -2.22 0.01
CA TYR A 176 11.61 -2.08 1.32
C TYR A 176 12.68 -1.92 2.39
N GLU A 177 12.62 -0.83 3.15
CA GLU A 177 13.54 -0.53 4.25
C GLU A 177 12.84 -0.68 5.60
N PHE A 178 13.48 -1.33 6.57
CA PHE A 178 12.89 -1.53 7.89
C PHE A 178 13.93 -1.51 9.01
N ASN A 179 13.43 -1.27 10.24
CA ASN A 179 14.24 -1.36 11.44
C ASN A 179 14.29 -2.83 11.91
N PRO A 180 15.47 -3.49 11.93
CA PRO A 180 15.59 -4.89 12.33
C PRO A 180 15.29 -5.13 13.82
N LEU A 181 15.19 -4.08 14.63
CA LEU A 181 14.78 -4.20 16.03
C LEU A 181 13.25 -4.26 16.22
N SER A 182 12.46 -3.90 15.20
CA SER A 182 10.98 -3.95 15.27
C SER A 182 10.40 -5.20 14.61
N SER A 183 10.93 -5.62 13.46
CA SER A 183 10.51 -6.83 12.76
C SER A 183 11.62 -7.27 11.81
N THR A 184 11.65 -8.56 11.46
CA THR A 184 12.49 -9.12 10.39
C THR A 184 11.70 -10.03 9.45
N THR A 185 10.37 -10.07 9.58
CA THR A 185 9.50 -10.92 8.79
C THR A 185 8.81 -10.10 7.71
N ILE A 186 8.79 -10.62 6.49
CA ILE A 186 8.16 -10.03 5.30
C ILE A 186 7.06 -10.98 4.85
N THR A 187 5.85 -10.48 4.64
CA THR A 187 4.71 -11.31 4.21
C THR A 187 4.70 -11.43 2.70
N ILE A 188 4.46 -12.64 2.17
CA ILE A 188 4.33 -12.85 0.73
C ILE A 188 2.96 -12.35 0.25
N PRO A 189 2.86 -11.68 -0.91
CA PRO A 189 1.58 -11.26 -1.44
C PRO A 189 0.62 -12.42 -1.62
N GLU A 190 -0.65 -12.21 -1.26
CA GLU A 190 -1.68 -13.24 -1.34
C GLU A 190 -3.02 -12.66 -1.78
N TRP A 191 -3.84 -13.49 -2.41
CA TRP A 191 -5.18 -13.09 -2.84
C TRP A 191 -6.09 -12.82 -1.64
N ASN A 192 -6.61 -11.60 -1.56
CA ASN A 192 -7.58 -11.23 -0.56
C ASN A 192 -8.96 -11.75 -0.96
N THR A 193 -9.47 -12.75 -0.24
CA THR A 193 -10.78 -13.35 -0.56
C THR A 193 -11.97 -12.43 -0.28
N GLU A 194 -11.79 -11.34 0.48
CA GLU A 194 -12.85 -10.36 0.75
C GLU A 194 -12.95 -9.33 -0.37
N THR A 195 -11.84 -8.85 -0.92
CA THR A 195 -11.82 -7.81 -1.96
C THR A 195 -11.63 -8.35 -3.37
N GLY A 196 -11.07 -9.55 -3.52
CA GLY A 196 -10.67 -10.15 -4.79
C GLY A 196 -9.36 -9.64 -5.38
N ALA A 197 -8.75 -8.60 -4.79
CA ALA A 197 -7.44 -8.08 -5.20
C ALA A 197 -6.30 -8.80 -4.45
N ILE A 198 -5.07 -8.67 -4.95
CA ILE A 198 -3.88 -9.16 -4.24
C ILE A 198 -3.44 -8.17 -3.16
N ASP A 199 -3.21 -8.66 -1.94
CA ASP A 199 -2.62 -7.87 -0.86
C ASP A 199 -1.10 -7.89 -1.01
N MET A 200 -0.50 -6.74 -1.32
CA MET A 200 0.95 -6.66 -1.63
C MET A 200 1.86 -6.53 -0.41
N PHE A 201 1.32 -6.21 0.77
CA PHE A 201 2.09 -6.02 2.01
C PHE A 201 3.33 -5.11 1.84
N GLU A 202 4.53 -5.67 2.03
CA GLU A 202 5.82 -4.98 1.86
C GLU A 202 6.43 -5.10 0.45
N PHE A 203 5.75 -5.79 -0.47
CA PHE A 203 6.19 -5.91 -1.87
C PHE A 203 5.75 -4.68 -2.68
N PRO A 204 6.54 -4.28 -3.69
CA PRO A 204 6.21 -3.15 -4.54
C PRO A 204 5.10 -3.50 -5.54
N THR A 205 4.17 -2.56 -5.75
CA THR A 205 3.20 -2.60 -6.86
C THR A 205 3.85 -2.10 -8.15
N VAL A 206 3.59 -2.77 -9.28
CA VAL A 206 4.05 -2.36 -10.61
C VAL A 206 2.83 -2.13 -11.50
N GLU A 207 2.67 -0.92 -12.04
CA GLU A 207 1.51 -0.55 -12.86
C GLU A 207 1.38 -1.45 -14.09
N GLY A 208 0.19 -2.02 -14.29
CA GLY A 208 -0.13 -2.92 -15.39
C GLY A 208 0.27 -4.37 -15.13
N TYR A 209 0.63 -4.74 -13.90
CA TYR A 209 1.10 -6.07 -13.54
C TYR A 209 0.59 -6.53 -12.18
N THR A 210 0.38 -7.84 -12.06
CA THR A 210 0.00 -8.50 -10.80
C THR A 210 1.13 -9.41 -10.33
N PHE A 211 1.33 -9.51 -9.02
CA PHE A 211 2.27 -10.48 -8.46
C PHE A 211 1.83 -11.91 -8.75
N GLU A 212 2.77 -12.76 -9.18
CA GLU A 212 2.54 -14.19 -9.45
C GLU A 212 3.35 -15.06 -8.47
N ASN A 213 4.67 -14.88 -8.41
CA ASN A 213 5.57 -15.66 -7.54
C ASN A 213 6.79 -14.85 -7.06
N ALA A 214 7.48 -15.37 -6.04
CA ALA A 214 8.75 -14.85 -5.54
C ALA A 214 9.83 -15.94 -5.41
N TYR A 215 11.08 -15.57 -5.63
CA TYR A 215 12.24 -16.46 -5.69
C TYR A 215 13.44 -15.89 -4.94
N TYR A 216 14.27 -16.78 -4.39
CA TYR A 216 15.54 -16.40 -3.76
C TYR A 216 16.67 -16.15 -4.77
N ASP A 217 16.51 -16.56 -6.03
CA ASP A 217 17.53 -16.47 -7.06
C ASP A 217 17.04 -15.81 -8.36
N GLU A 218 18.00 -15.19 -9.07
CA GLU A 218 17.76 -14.46 -10.31
C GLU A 218 17.22 -15.31 -11.45
N LYS A 219 17.36 -16.65 -11.39
CA LYS A 219 16.91 -17.54 -12.46
C LYS A 219 15.48 -18.04 -12.27
N GLY A 220 14.81 -17.65 -11.17
CA GLY A 220 13.47 -18.13 -10.84
C GLY A 220 13.42 -19.63 -10.56
N SER A 221 14.46 -20.20 -9.95
CA SER A 221 14.57 -21.66 -9.74
C SER A 221 14.34 -22.09 -8.28
N GLU A 222 14.58 -21.19 -7.33
CA GLU A 222 14.41 -21.36 -5.89
C GLU A 222 13.14 -20.60 -5.43
N LEU A 223 11.98 -21.18 -5.75
CA LEU A 223 10.66 -20.65 -5.39
C LEU A 223 10.50 -20.56 -3.86
N ILE A 224 10.02 -19.42 -3.40
CA ILE A 224 9.58 -19.20 -2.02
C ILE A 224 8.21 -19.83 -1.85
N LYS A 225 8.07 -20.76 -0.90
CA LYS A 225 6.83 -21.54 -0.70
C LYS A 225 6.14 -21.24 0.61
N GLU A 226 6.80 -20.50 1.46
CA GLU A 226 6.34 -20.05 2.75
C GLU A 226 5.51 -18.77 2.60
N ASP A 227 4.50 -18.59 3.44
CA ASP A 227 3.67 -17.37 3.47
C ASP A 227 4.44 -16.14 3.98
N SER A 228 5.65 -16.33 4.51
CA SER A 228 6.52 -15.25 4.96
C SER A 228 8.00 -15.59 4.88
N ILE A 229 8.82 -14.56 4.70
CA ILE A 229 10.28 -14.62 4.64
C ILE A 229 10.86 -14.00 5.90
N THR A 230 11.88 -14.63 6.49
CA THR A 230 12.68 -14.00 7.53
C THR A 230 13.96 -13.42 6.93
N HIS A 231 14.15 -12.12 7.07
CA HIS A 231 15.35 -11.43 6.65
C HIS A 231 16.57 -11.94 7.48
N PRO A 232 17.67 -12.38 6.85
CA PRO A 232 18.77 -13.07 7.54
C PRO A 232 19.73 -12.12 8.29
N GLY A 233 19.53 -10.82 8.13
CA GLY A 233 20.36 -9.78 8.73
C GLY A 233 20.43 -9.85 10.25
N LYS A 234 21.55 -9.41 10.81
CA LYS A 234 21.78 -9.36 12.26
C LYS A 234 22.48 -8.08 12.67
N VAL A 235 22.13 -7.58 13.84
CA VAL A 235 22.78 -6.43 14.49
C VAL A 235 23.61 -6.93 15.67
N ASP A 236 24.87 -6.55 15.71
CA ASP A 236 25.73 -6.68 16.89
C ASP A 236 25.61 -5.41 17.73
N ILE A 237 24.92 -5.52 18.86
CA ILE A 237 24.67 -4.42 19.81
C ILE A 237 25.90 -4.11 20.67
N GLU A 238 26.95 -4.93 20.69
CA GLU A 238 28.17 -4.56 21.42
C GLU A 238 29.01 -3.55 20.63
N THR A 239 28.89 -3.60 19.30
CA THR A 239 29.73 -2.82 18.37
C THR A 239 28.93 -1.86 17.49
N ALA A 240 27.59 -1.92 17.55
CA ALA A 240 26.66 -1.27 16.64
C ALA A 240 27.02 -1.53 15.17
N THR A 241 27.21 -2.79 14.82
CA THR A 241 27.48 -3.22 13.44
C THR A 241 26.37 -4.13 12.93
N ALA A 242 26.21 -4.18 11.60
CA ALA A 242 25.26 -5.07 10.95
C ALA A 242 25.95 -6.05 10.00
N SER A 243 25.35 -7.21 9.83
CA SER A 243 25.73 -8.22 8.85
C SER A 243 24.49 -8.67 8.07
N ASN A 244 24.66 -9.00 6.79
CA ASN A 244 23.57 -9.38 5.88
C ASN A 244 22.39 -8.40 5.91
N SER A 245 22.68 -7.09 5.92
CA SER A 245 21.66 -6.03 6.02
C SER A 245 20.80 -5.87 4.76
N THR A 246 21.15 -6.57 3.68
CA THR A 246 20.43 -6.52 2.42
C THR A 246 20.09 -7.93 1.98
N MET A 247 18.82 -8.14 1.64
CA MET A 247 18.28 -9.33 1.03
C MET A 247 17.77 -8.99 -0.37
N LYS A 248 17.91 -9.92 -1.31
CA LYS A 248 17.36 -9.78 -2.66
C LYS A 248 16.24 -10.80 -2.86
N ILE A 249 15.15 -10.35 -3.45
CA ILE A 249 14.01 -11.17 -3.85
C ILE A 249 13.73 -10.92 -5.33
N TYR A 250 13.51 -11.99 -6.08
CA TYR A 250 13.19 -11.94 -7.49
C TYR A 250 11.72 -12.27 -7.67
N VAL A 251 10.99 -11.40 -8.35
CA VAL A 251 9.52 -11.42 -8.42
C VAL A 251 9.11 -11.71 -9.85
N GLU A 252 8.26 -12.70 -10.01
CA GLU A 252 7.53 -12.98 -11.24
C GLU A 252 6.22 -12.20 -11.23
N LEU A 253 5.97 -11.50 -12.33
CA LEU A 253 4.83 -10.62 -12.50
C LEU A 253 4.04 -11.10 -13.72
N MET A 254 2.73 -11.19 -13.56
CA MET A 254 1.81 -11.44 -14.65
C MET A 254 1.32 -10.12 -15.23
N GLU A 255 1.32 -10.00 -16.57
CA GLU A 255 0.78 -8.82 -17.25
C GLU A 255 -0.73 -8.68 -17.01
N GLY A 256 -1.16 -7.45 -16.72
CA GLY A 256 -2.54 -7.12 -16.36
C GLY A 256 -2.75 -6.93 -14.86
N GLU A 257 -3.82 -6.20 -14.52
CA GLU A 257 -4.31 -6.04 -13.15
C GLU A 257 -5.37 -7.11 -12.91
N TRP A 258 -4.98 -8.22 -12.29
CA TRP A 258 -5.81 -9.41 -12.09
C TRP A 258 -6.58 -9.37 -10.78
N TYR A 259 -7.79 -9.89 -10.81
CA TYR A 259 -8.69 -10.00 -9.66
C TYR A 259 -9.30 -11.41 -9.62
N HIS A 260 -9.30 -12.03 -8.44
CA HIS A 260 -10.03 -13.26 -8.16
C HIS A 260 -11.42 -12.92 -7.64
N ILE A 261 -12.45 -13.16 -8.45
CA ILE A 261 -13.83 -12.76 -8.18
C ILE A 261 -14.64 -13.95 -7.70
N TYR A 262 -15.13 -13.88 -6.47
CA TYR A 262 -15.94 -14.91 -5.83
C TYR A 262 -17.41 -14.49 -5.68
N ASN A 263 -17.72 -13.20 -5.82
CA ASN A 263 -19.07 -12.67 -5.74
C ASN A 263 -19.24 -11.39 -6.57
N GLU A 264 -20.49 -10.98 -6.78
CA GLU A 264 -20.87 -9.83 -7.59
C GLU A 264 -20.37 -8.49 -7.05
N GLU A 265 -20.31 -8.31 -5.73
CA GLU A 265 -19.80 -7.09 -5.08
C GLU A 265 -18.33 -6.86 -5.44
N GLN A 266 -17.50 -7.91 -5.38
CA GLN A 266 -16.10 -7.85 -5.81
C GLN A 266 -15.96 -7.48 -7.29
N PHE A 267 -16.81 -8.03 -8.17
CA PHE A 267 -16.77 -7.68 -9.59
C PHE A 267 -17.10 -6.19 -9.81
N VAL A 268 -18.10 -5.69 -9.08
CA VAL A 268 -18.53 -4.29 -9.17
C VAL A 268 -17.48 -3.34 -8.62
N ASP A 269 -16.90 -3.65 -7.46
CA ASP A 269 -15.92 -2.79 -6.78
C ASP A 269 -14.59 -2.71 -7.53
N ASN A 270 -14.20 -3.78 -8.23
CA ASN A 270 -12.97 -3.82 -9.04
C ASN A 270 -13.21 -3.47 -10.52
N ALA A 271 -14.39 -2.95 -10.89
CA ALA A 271 -14.75 -2.70 -12.28
C ALA A 271 -13.80 -1.69 -12.97
N SER A 272 -13.02 -2.20 -13.94
CA SER A 272 -12.03 -1.49 -14.73
C SER A 272 -12.04 -1.94 -16.19
N LEU A 273 -11.84 -1.01 -17.12
CA LEU A 273 -11.79 -1.29 -18.56
C LEU A 273 -10.58 -2.11 -18.98
N THR A 274 -9.51 -2.09 -18.18
CA THR A 274 -8.25 -2.79 -18.43
C THR A 274 -8.02 -3.94 -17.44
N GLY A 275 -8.95 -4.16 -16.50
CA GLY A 275 -8.84 -5.20 -15.49
C GLY A 275 -8.96 -6.61 -16.09
N CYS A 276 -8.29 -7.56 -15.46
CA CYS A 276 -8.37 -8.98 -15.75
C CYS A 276 -9.11 -9.68 -14.60
N TYR A 277 -10.11 -10.49 -14.90
CA TYR A 277 -10.96 -11.12 -13.88
C TYR A 277 -10.94 -12.63 -14.06
N GLU A 278 -10.54 -13.35 -13.02
CA GLU A 278 -10.75 -14.78 -12.89
C GLU A 278 -11.96 -15.03 -12.00
N ILE A 279 -12.96 -15.71 -12.55
CA ILE A 279 -14.25 -15.93 -11.88
C ILE A 279 -14.22 -17.30 -11.20
N HIS A 280 -14.55 -17.33 -9.91
CA HIS A 280 -14.51 -18.54 -9.07
C HIS A 280 -15.88 -19.01 -8.58
N ASP A 281 -16.93 -18.24 -8.81
CA ASP A 281 -18.31 -18.65 -8.54
C ASP A 281 -19.30 -18.03 -9.54
N ASP A 282 -20.51 -18.57 -9.62
CA ASP A 282 -21.60 -17.93 -10.34
C ASP A 282 -21.98 -16.60 -9.66
N LEU A 283 -22.07 -15.53 -10.44
CA LEU A 283 -22.35 -14.18 -9.94
C LEU A 283 -23.83 -13.82 -10.19
N ASP A 284 -24.56 -13.38 -9.17
CA ASP A 284 -25.97 -12.99 -9.29
C ASP A 284 -26.16 -11.49 -9.04
N PHE A 285 -26.31 -10.72 -10.11
CA PHE A 285 -26.44 -9.27 -10.06
C PHE A 285 -27.87 -8.79 -9.73
N LYS A 286 -28.74 -9.66 -9.21
CA LYS A 286 -30.11 -9.27 -8.87
C LYS A 286 -30.14 -8.21 -7.77
N GLY A 287 -30.52 -7.00 -8.15
CA GLY A 287 -30.57 -5.86 -7.25
C GLY A 287 -29.26 -5.06 -7.21
N GLU A 288 -28.23 -5.55 -7.88
CA GLU A 288 -26.96 -4.86 -8.07
C GLU A 288 -26.98 -4.00 -9.34
N ILE A 289 -26.22 -2.91 -9.30
CA ILE A 289 -26.08 -2.00 -10.43
C ILE A 289 -24.89 -2.45 -11.27
N TRP A 290 -25.15 -2.80 -12.54
CA TRP A 290 -24.07 -3.10 -13.47
C TRP A 290 -23.10 -1.90 -13.61
N PRO A 291 -21.78 -2.10 -13.56
CA PRO A 291 -20.83 -0.99 -13.56
C PRO A 291 -20.93 -0.13 -14.82
N THR A 292 -21.25 1.15 -14.64
CA THR A 292 -21.43 2.10 -15.76
C THR A 292 -20.16 2.32 -16.60
N VAL A 293 -19.00 2.00 -16.02
CA VAL A 293 -17.71 2.02 -16.73
C VAL A 293 -17.74 1.05 -17.90
N PHE A 294 -18.30 -0.16 -17.72
CA PHE A 294 -18.44 -1.13 -18.79
C PHE A 294 -19.45 -0.67 -19.82
N THR A 295 -20.66 -0.25 -19.39
CA THR A 295 -21.77 0.14 -20.27
C THR A 295 -21.40 1.17 -21.34
N TYR A 296 -20.47 2.07 -21.05
CA TYR A 296 -20.10 3.17 -21.96
C TYR A 296 -18.61 3.22 -22.32
N GLY A 297 -17.80 2.36 -21.73
CA GLY A 297 -16.35 2.35 -21.93
C GLY A 297 -15.92 1.40 -23.04
N ASN A 298 -14.63 1.45 -23.34
CA ASN A 298 -13.98 0.55 -24.28
C ASN A 298 -13.19 -0.49 -23.50
N PHE A 299 -13.75 -1.69 -23.36
CA PHE A 299 -13.15 -2.77 -22.60
C PHE A 299 -11.98 -3.39 -23.39
N THR A 300 -10.82 -3.48 -22.76
CA THR A 300 -9.58 -4.03 -23.33
C THR A 300 -9.00 -5.15 -22.48
N GLY A 301 -9.60 -5.43 -21.32
CA GLY A 301 -9.12 -6.40 -20.34
C GLY A 301 -9.54 -7.84 -20.64
N THR A 302 -9.45 -8.68 -19.62
CA THR A 302 -9.74 -10.12 -19.71
C THR A 302 -10.88 -10.52 -18.76
N ILE A 303 -11.82 -11.34 -19.23
CA ILE A 303 -12.77 -12.04 -18.36
C ILE A 303 -12.56 -13.54 -18.61
N ASN A 304 -11.93 -14.21 -17.66
CA ASN A 304 -11.88 -15.67 -17.61
C ASN A 304 -12.99 -16.17 -16.69
N GLY A 305 -14.10 -16.59 -17.29
CA GLY A 305 -15.27 -17.09 -16.57
C GLY A 305 -15.05 -18.42 -15.88
N ASN A 306 -14.04 -19.21 -16.26
CA ASN A 306 -13.76 -20.53 -15.71
C ASN A 306 -15.00 -21.47 -15.66
N GLY A 307 -15.91 -21.31 -16.63
CA GLY A 307 -17.18 -22.04 -16.74
C GLY A 307 -18.36 -21.48 -15.92
N HIS A 308 -18.16 -20.39 -15.18
CA HIS A 308 -19.18 -19.78 -14.33
C HIS A 308 -20.14 -18.86 -15.09
N THR A 309 -21.23 -18.50 -14.41
CA THR A 309 -22.36 -17.76 -14.98
C THR A 309 -22.59 -16.43 -14.29
N PHE A 310 -22.74 -15.36 -15.07
CA PHE A 310 -23.21 -14.05 -14.64
C PHE A 310 -24.72 -14.00 -14.85
N LYS A 311 -25.51 -13.78 -13.79
CA LYS A 311 -26.97 -13.91 -13.79
C LYS A 311 -27.65 -12.60 -13.45
N ASN A 312 -28.86 -12.44 -14.00
CA ASN A 312 -29.82 -11.40 -13.58
C ASN A 312 -29.28 -9.96 -13.68
N ILE A 313 -28.45 -9.70 -14.69
CA ILE A 313 -27.91 -8.36 -14.93
C ILE A 313 -29.01 -7.46 -15.50
N GLU A 314 -29.24 -6.32 -14.87
CA GLU A 314 -30.06 -5.25 -15.40
C GLU A 314 -29.19 -4.03 -15.73
N CYS A 315 -29.22 -3.60 -16.99
CA CYS A 315 -28.47 -2.44 -17.46
C CYS A 315 -29.40 -1.49 -18.23
N VAL A 316 -29.29 -0.19 -17.97
CA VAL A 316 -30.16 0.82 -18.59
C VAL A 316 -29.33 1.89 -19.28
N GLN A 317 -29.51 2.00 -20.59
CA GLN A 317 -29.03 3.14 -21.39
C GLN A 317 -30.01 4.29 -21.29
N SER A 318 -29.63 5.29 -20.49
CA SER A 318 -30.37 6.54 -20.27
C SER A 318 -29.61 7.79 -20.74
N ASN A 319 -28.37 7.63 -21.21
CA ASN A 319 -27.50 8.73 -21.61
C ASN A 319 -27.47 8.91 -23.13
N ASN A 320 -28.27 9.85 -23.62
CA ASN A 320 -28.36 10.20 -25.03
C ASN A 320 -27.11 10.87 -25.63
N ASN A 321 -26.07 11.12 -24.81
CA ASN A 321 -24.78 11.65 -25.27
C ASN A 321 -23.72 10.57 -25.48
N LYS A 322 -24.06 9.29 -25.30
CA LYS A 322 -23.13 8.17 -25.50
C LYS A 322 -23.35 7.56 -26.88
N VAL A 323 -22.25 7.43 -27.61
CA VAL A 323 -22.23 6.87 -28.96
C VAL A 323 -22.35 5.34 -28.89
N TYR A 324 -21.72 4.70 -27.92
CA TYR A 324 -21.75 3.24 -27.77
C TYR A 324 -22.38 2.85 -26.44
N ALA A 325 -23.29 1.86 -26.47
CA ALA A 325 -23.90 1.34 -25.26
C ALA A 325 -24.35 -0.12 -25.37
N GLY A 326 -24.22 -0.85 -24.27
CA GLY A 326 -24.65 -2.23 -24.07
C GLY A 326 -24.28 -2.69 -22.67
N LEU A 327 -24.19 -4.00 -22.42
CA LEU A 327 -23.48 -4.50 -21.24
C LEU A 327 -22.04 -3.94 -21.20
N PHE A 328 -21.41 -3.93 -22.37
CA PHE A 328 -20.19 -3.18 -22.67
C PHE A 328 -20.51 -2.06 -23.68
N GLY A 329 -19.84 -0.91 -23.58
CA GLY A 329 -19.96 0.14 -24.57
C GLY A 329 -19.31 -0.32 -25.86
N GLN A 330 -18.01 -0.58 -25.76
CA GLN A 330 -17.20 -1.15 -26.83
C GLN A 330 -16.34 -2.28 -26.26
N ILE A 331 -15.99 -3.23 -27.12
CA ILE A 331 -15.03 -4.29 -26.82
C ILE A 331 -13.91 -4.18 -27.85
N ALA A 332 -12.68 -4.00 -27.37
CA ALA A 332 -11.50 -3.78 -28.20
C ALA A 332 -10.91 -5.09 -28.72
N GLU A 333 -10.09 -4.99 -29.77
CA GLU A 333 -9.39 -6.13 -30.40
C GLU A 333 -8.53 -6.92 -29.40
N THR A 334 -7.98 -6.26 -28.38
CA THR A 334 -7.13 -6.89 -27.37
C THR A 334 -7.90 -7.55 -26.24
N ALA A 335 -9.23 -7.38 -26.18
CA ALA A 335 -10.02 -7.99 -25.12
C ALA A 335 -10.15 -9.50 -25.33
N ASP A 336 -10.11 -10.23 -24.21
CA ASP A 336 -10.29 -11.68 -24.18
C ASP A 336 -11.41 -12.03 -23.19
N ILE A 337 -12.51 -12.55 -23.71
CA ILE A 337 -13.65 -12.99 -22.89
C ILE A 337 -13.86 -14.46 -23.17
N ASN A 338 -13.66 -15.29 -22.17
CA ASN A 338 -13.70 -16.74 -22.33
C ASN A 338 -14.41 -17.46 -21.19
N GLU A 339 -14.99 -18.60 -21.54
CA GLU A 339 -15.55 -19.60 -20.61
C GLU A 339 -16.58 -19.00 -19.64
N VAL A 340 -17.40 -18.06 -20.10
CA VAL A 340 -18.42 -17.39 -19.28
C VAL A 340 -19.81 -17.48 -19.91
N THR A 341 -20.82 -17.70 -19.08
CA THR A 341 -22.23 -17.60 -19.50
C THR A 341 -22.87 -16.35 -18.93
N PHE A 342 -23.43 -15.49 -19.77
CA PHE A 342 -24.31 -14.40 -19.36
C PHE A 342 -25.75 -14.87 -19.45
N LYS A 343 -26.47 -14.95 -18.34
CA LYS A 343 -27.82 -15.51 -18.26
C LYS A 343 -28.81 -14.50 -17.71
N ASN A 344 -29.98 -14.39 -18.35
CA ASN A 344 -31.04 -13.47 -17.94
C ASN A 344 -30.53 -12.02 -17.84
N VAL A 345 -29.81 -11.57 -18.87
CA VAL A 345 -29.38 -10.17 -19.01
C VAL A 345 -30.50 -9.36 -19.62
N THR A 346 -30.83 -8.22 -19.02
CA THR A 346 -31.77 -7.25 -19.57
C THR A 346 -31.05 -5.93 -19.82
N PHE A 347 -30.92 -5.54 -21.09
CA PHE A 347 -30.46 -4.22 -21.48
C PHE A 347 -31.63 -3.37 -21.97
N THR A 348 -31.88 -2.26 -21.30
CA THR A 348 -33.00 -1.36 -21.61
C THR A 348 -32.50 -0.05 -22.20
N ILE A 349 -32.92 0.25 -23.43
CA ILE A 349 -32.77 1.56 -24.05
C ILE A 349 -33.95 2.42 -23.58
N SER A 350 -33.72 3.28 -22.58
CA SER A 350 -34.71 4.23 -22.03
C SER A 350 -34.54 5.65 -22.58
N ALA A 351 -33.35 5.97 -23.09
CA ALA A 351 -33.11 7.16 -23.89
C ALA A 351 -32.57 6.74 -25.27
N GLY A 352 -33.33 7.04 -26.31
CA GLY A 352 -32.91 6.82 -27.70
C GLY A 352 -31.73 7.70 -28.14
N ALA A 353 -31.27 7.50 -29.37
CA ALA A 353 -30.10 8.19 -29.91
C ALA A 353 -30.38 9.67 -30.24
N ARG A 354 -29.53 10.57 -29.74
CA ARG A 354 -29.50 11.99 -30.13
C ARG A 354 -28.18 12.43 -30.78
N ILE A 355 -27.24 11.50 -30.94
CA ILE A 355 -25.94 11.72 -31.56
C ILE A 355 -25.80 10.82 -32.79
N THR A 356 -25.35 11.39 -33.90
CA THR A 356 -25.02 10.66 -35.14
C THR A 356 -23.93 9.62 -34.89
N GLY A 357 -24.09 8.43 -35.47
CA GLY A 357 -23.16 7.30 -35.31
C GLY A 357 -23.40 6.49 -34.04
N THR A 358 -24.52 6.70 -33.34
CA THR A 358 -24.82 5.93 -32.12
C THR A 358 -25.06 4.46 -32.46
N SER A 359 -24.39 3.56 -31.74
CA SER A 359 -24.45 2.12 -31.91
C SER A 359 -24.74 1.43 -30.58
N MET A 360 -25.79 0.60 -30.54
CA MET A 360 -26.21 -0.08 -29.32
C MET A 360 -26.52 -1.55 -29.57
N GLY A 361 -26.29 -2.38 -28.56
CA GLY A 361 -26.71 -3.78 -28.55
C GLY A 361 -26.83 -4.30 -27.12
N LEU A 362 -27.47 -5.46 -26.94
CA LEU A 362 -27.61 -6.04 -25.60
C LEU A 362 -26.24 -6.24 -24.94
N PHE A 363 -25.31 -6.83 -25.69
CA PHE A 363 -24.00 -7.20 -25.17
C PHE A 363 -22.99 -6.08 -25.38
N ALA A 364 -22.94 -5.48 -26.57
CA ALA A 364 -22.06 -4.34 -26.82
C ALA A 364 -22.63 -3.31 -27.80
N GLY A 365 -22.19 -2.05 -27.72
CA GLY A 365 -22.40 -1.09 -28.80
C GLY A 365 -21.57 -1.44 -30.02
N ASP A 366 -20.28 -1.71 -29.82
CA ASP A 366 -19.33 -2.05 -30.88
C ASP A 366 -18.41 -3.19 -30.43
N ILE A 367 -18.13 -4.14 -31.33
CA ILE A 367 -17.13 -5.19 -31.09
C ILE A 367 -16.08 -5.13 -32.20
N ALA A 368 -14.85 -4.82 -31.82
CA ALA A 368 -13.74 -4.72 -32.75
C ALA A 368 -13.42 -6.08 -33.38
N SER A 369 -13.04 -6.06 -34.67
CA SER A 369 -12.49 -7.24 -35.35
C SER A 369 -11.21 -7.69 -34.64
N GLY A 370 -11.10 -8.99 -34.35
CA GLY A 370 -9.94 -9.59 -33.70
C GLY A 370 -10.08 -9.81 -32.19
N THR A 371 -11.16 -9.30 -31.58
CA THR A 371 -11.54 -9.65 -30.20
C THR A 371 -11.64 -11.16 -30.02
N THR A 372 -11.15 -11.69 -28.89
CA THR A 372 -11.20 -13.12 -28.60
C THR A 372 -12.45 -13.45 -27.78
N PHE A 373 -13.31 -14.31 -28.34
CA PHE A 373 -14.39 -14.97 -27.63
C PHE A 373 -14.21 -16.47 -27.72
N LYS A 374 -14.19 -17.15 -26.57
CA LYS A 374 -14.09 -18.62 -26.50
C LYS A 374 -15.09 -19.16 -25.50
N ASP A 375 -15.98 -20.05 -25.94
CA ASP A 375 -16.98 -20.70 -25.08
C ASP A 375 -17.87 -19.70 -24.28
N VAL A 376 -18.17 -18.55 -24.90
CA VAL A 376 -19.06 -17.52 -24.35
C VAL A 376 -20.49 -17.78 -24.78
N LYS A 377 -21.42 -17.69 -23.82
CA LYS A 377 -22.85 -17.93 -24.06
C LYS A 377 -23.69 -16.79 -23.52
N ILE A 378 -24.75 -16.44 -24.23
CA ILE A 378 -25.75 -15.46 -23.78
C ILE A 378 -27.10 -16.16 -23.80
N LEU A 379 -27.69 -16.37 -22.64
CA LEU A 379 -28.90 -17.19 -22.50
C LEU A 379 -30.04 -16.39 -21.87
N GLU A 380 -31.28 -16.69 -22.28
CA GLU A 380 -32.51 -16.14 -21.68
C GLU A 380 -32.54 -14.60 -21.59
N SER A 381 -31.88 -13.91 -22.51
CA SER A 381 -31.61 -12.46 -22.39
C SER A 381 -32.55 -11.59 -23.22
N LYS A 382 -32.67 -10.31 -22.85
CA LYS A 382 -33.67 -9.38 -23.39
C LYS A 382 -33.08 -8.01 -23.72
N LEU A 383 -33.32 -7.55 -24.94
CA LEU A 383 -33.16 -6.17 -25.36
C LEU A 383 -34.52 -5.48 -25.27
N LEU A 384 -34.63 -4.46 -24.42
CA LEU A 384 -35.86 -3.69 -24.25
C LEU A 384 -35.70 -2.28 -24.81
N ILE A 385 -36.66 -1.84 -25.61
CA ILE A 385 -36.73 -0.46 -26.10
C ILE A 385 -37.97 0.18 -25.47
N ASP A 386 -37.72 1.07 -24.53
CA ASP A 386 -38.76 1.75 -23.77
C ASP A 386 -39.57 2.71 -24.63
N SER A 387 -40.79 2.98 -24.21
CA SER A 387 -41.75 3.81 -24.91
C SER A 387 -41.39 5.28 -25.02
N ASP A 388 -40.56 5.76 -24.10
CA ASP A 388 -40.02 7.12 -24.06
C ASP A 388 -38.74 7.28 -24.90
N SER A 389 -38.21 6.20 -25.48
CA SER A 389 -37.03 6.27 -26.34
C SER A 389 -37.32 7.02 -27.64
N TYR A 390 -36.59 8.12 -27.85
CA TYR A 390 -36.65 8.95 -29.05
C TYR A 390 -35.33 8.90 -29.82
N PHE A 391 -35.38 8.42 -31.06
CA PHE A 391 -34.26 8.39 -32.01
C PHE A 391 -34.36 9.62 -32.92
N GLY A 392 -33.66 10.68 -32.53
CA GLY A 392 -33.74 12.00 -33.18
C GLY A 392 -32.77 12.22 -34.34
N VAL A 393 -32.05 11.17 -34.74
CA VAL A 393 -31.04 11.19 -35.80
C VAL A 393 -31.25 10.00 -36.73
N ASP A 394 -30.86 10.13 -38.00
CA ASP A 394 -31.06 9.08 -39.02
C ASP A 394 -29.91 8.06 -39.07
N ASP A 395 -28.80 8.34 -38.39
CA ASP A 395 -27.57 7.53 -38.38
C ASP A 395 -27.35 6.93 -36.99
N TYR A 396 -28.09 5.84 -36.71
CA TYR A 396 -27.91 5.03 -35.53
C TYR A 396 -28.11 3.55 -35.88
N THR A 397 -27.49 2.67 -35.11
CA THR A 397 -27.58 1.23 -35.26
C THR A 397 -27.98 0.59 -33.95
N ILE A 398 -29.03 -0.23 -33.98
CA ILE A 398 -29.37 -1.10 -32.85
C ILE A 398 -29.29 -2.54 -33.36
N GLY A 399 -28.38 -3.32 -32.81
CA GLY A 399 -28.32 -4.76 -33.06
C GLY A 399 -28.79 -5.55 -31.86
N LEU A 400 -29.23 -6.78 -32.09
CA LEU A 400 -29.71 -7.64 -31.02
C LEU A 400 -28.60 -7.97 -30.02
N LEU A 401 -27.43 -8.33 -30.54
CA LEU A 401 -26.23 -8.65 -29.77
C LEU A 401 -25.29 -7.43 -29.68
N CYS A 402 -24.83 -6.95 -30.83
CA CYS A 402 -24.01 -5.75 -30.96
C CYS A 402 -24.53 -4.80 -32.03
N GLY A 403 -24.37 -3.49 -31.83
CA GLY A 403 -24.80 -2.50 -32.82
C GLY A 403 -23.92 -2.50 -34.06
N THR A 404 -22.61 -2.46 -33.88
CA THR A 404 -21.60 -2.56 -34.95
C THR A 404 -20.55 -3.62 -34.59
N GLY A 405 -19.79 -4.06 -35.60
CA GLY A 405 -18.79 -5.12 -35.43
C GLY A 405 -19.27 -6.50 -35.87
N ASP A 406 -18.53 -7.54 -35.46
CA ASP A 406 -18.81 -8.93 -35.83
C ASP A 406 -19.62 -9.65 -34.75
N ALA A 407 -20.94 -9.72 -34.93
CA ALA A 407 -21.83 -10.45 -34.02
C ALA A 407 -21.66 -11.98 -34.07
N SER A 408 -21.06 -12.52 -35.14
CA SER A 408 -21.00 -13.98 -35.37
C SER A 408 -20.03 -14.73 -34.45
N ILE A 409 -19.22 -13.99 -33.70
CA ILE A 409 -18.20 -14.52 -32.80
C ILE A 409 -18.78 -15.09 -31.49
N ILE A 410 -20.05 -14.82 -31.18
CA ILE A 410 -20.77 -15.43 -30.05
C ILE A 410 -21.91 -16.29 -30.60
N PRO A 411 -21.65 -17.55 -30.98
CA PRO A 411 -22.61 -18.38 -31.71
C PRO A 411 -23.81 -18.82 -30.85
N ASP A 412 -23.65 -18.87 -29.53
CA ASP A 412 -24.66 -19.36 -28.58
C ASP A 412 -25.37 -18.17 -27.88
N ALA A 413 -26.06 -17.34 -28.66
CA ALA A 413 -26.83 -16.19 -28.17
C ALA A 413 -28.35 -16.39 -28.33
N GLU A 414 -29.05 -16.53 -27.19
CA GLU A 414 -30.50 -16.57 -27.08
C GLU A 414 -31.01 -15.22 -26.53
N ILE A 415 -31.37 -14.32 -27.45
CA ILE A 415 -31.82 -12.96 -27.12
C ILE A 415 -33.21 -12.73 -27.71
N THR A 416 -34.10 -12.13 -26.91
CA THR A 416 -35.38 -11.60 -27.38
C THR A 416 -35.37 -10.09 -27.39
N CYS A 417 -36.00 -9.46 -28.37
CA CYS A 417 -36.19 -8.01 -28.42
C CYS A 417 -37.66 -7.67 -28.18
N GLN A 418 -37.93 -6.68 -27.33
CA GLN A 418 -39.26 -6.14 -27.09
C GLN A 418 -39.23 -4.62 -27.18
N SER A 419 -40.20 -4.04 -27.89
CA SER A 419 -40.38 -2.59 -27.96
C SER A 419 -41.79 -2.22 -27.51
N THR A 420 -41.89 -1.24 -26.61
CA THR A 420 -43.18 -0.72 -26.11
C THR A 420 -43.48 0.69 -26.64
N GLY A 421 -42.62 1.23 -27.53
CA GLY A 421 -42.70 2.60 -28.00
C GLY A 421 -43.56 2.85 -29.23
N LYS A 422 -44.36 3.91 -29.14
CA LYS A 422 -45.24 4.39 -30.22
C LYS A 422 -44.49 5.02 -31.42
N ASN A 423 -43.19 5.33 -31.26
CA ASN A 423 -42.36 6.03 -32.24
C ASN A 423 -41.29 5.13 -32.90
N ALA A 424 -41.43 3.81 -32.83
CA ALA A 424 -40.44 2.87 -33.37
C ALA A 424 -40.44 2.76 -34.92
N GLY A 425 -41.16 3.63 -35.64
CA GLY A 425 -41.36 3.56 -37.09
C GLY A 425 -40.11 3.71 -37.96
N ASN A 426 -38.97 4.13 -37.39
CA ASN A 426 -37.67 4.20 -38.06
C ASN A 426 -36.63 3.25 -37.46
N LEU A 427 -37.02 2.38 -36.51
CA LEU A 427 -36.10 1.47 -35.83
C LEU A 427 -35.59 0.40 -36.81
N LYS A 428 -34.29 0.39 -37.03
CA LYS A 428 -33.59 -0.67 -37.75
C LYS A 428 -32.95 -1.59 -36.73
N LEU A 429 -33.45 -2.82 -36.65
CA LEU A 429 -32.83 -3.86 -35.85
C LEU A 429 -31.93 -4.70 -36.75
N TYR A 430 -30.71 -4.99 -36.30
CA TYR A 430 -29.80 -5.88 -37.01
C TYR A 430 -29.60 -7.20 -36.26
N VAL A 431 -29.64 -8.31 -36.99
CA VAL A 431 -29.27 -9.67 -36.52
C VAL A 431 -28.22 -10.21 -37.49
N ASP A 432 -27.04 -10.55 -36.98
CA ASP A 432 -25.89 -11.01 -37.79
C ASP A 432 -25.57 -10.08 -38.98
N GLY A 433 -25.62 -8.77 -38.74
CA GLY A 433 -25.38 -7.73 -39.75
C GLY A 433 -26.50 -7.55 -40.79
N ASN A 434 -27.60 -8.30 -40.68
CA ASN A 434 -28.76 -8.17 -41.56
C ASN A 434 -29.87 -7.36 -40.88
N GLU A 435 -30.42 -6.37 -41.59
CA GLU A 435 -31.58 -5.61 -41.12
C GLU A 435 -32.81 -6.54 -41.05
N VAL A 436 -33.45 -6.59 -39.88
CA VAL A 436 -34.66 -7.36 -39.63
C VAL A 436 -35.80 -6.38 -39.36
N THR A 437 -36.93 -6.57 -40.04
CA THR A 437 -38.15 -5.82 -39.76
C THR A 437 -38.80 -6.36 -38.50
N LEU A 438 -38.95 -5.51 -37.49
CA LEU A 438 -39.71 -5.85 -36.28
C LEU A 438 -41.21 -5.79 -36.57
N GLU A 439 -41.92 -6.90 -36.39
CA GLU A 439 -43.37 -6.87 -36.27
C GLU A 439 -43.74 -6.40 -34.87
N PHE A 440 -44.20 -5.15 -34.75
CA PHE A 440 -44.69 -4.61 -33.49
C PHE A 440 -46.00 -5.31 -33.13
N LEU A 441 -46.00 -6.06 -32.03
CA LEU A 441 -47.23 -6.54 -31.41
C LEU A 441 -47.93 -5.33 -30.79
N THR A 442 -48.86 -4.75 -31.52
CA THR A 442 -49.80 -3.78 -30.97
C THR A 442 -50.85 -4.52 -30.16
N ASP A 443 -51.01 -4.18 -28.88
CA ASP A 443 -52.20 -4.53 -28.10
C ASP A 443 -53.49 -3.94 -28.72
#